data_AF-A0A945NGZ8-F1
#
_entry.id   AF-A0A945NGZ8-F1
#
_cell.length_a   1.000
_cell.length_b   1.000
_cell.length_c   1.000
_cell.angle_alpha   90.00
_cell.angle_beta   90.00
_cell.angle_gamma   90.00
#
_symmetry.space_group_name_H-M   'P 1'
#
loop_
_entity.id
_entity.type
_entity.pdbx_description
1 polymer ?
#
loop_
_entity_poly.entity_id
_entity_poly.type
_entity_poly.pdbx_seq_one_letter_code
_entity_poly.pdbx_strand_id
1 'polypeptide(L)' 'MVFNVNYEDGMVTSNRRVPNELLDQSLGDSLQDLAQTAIQNQDNEIAQRSGQRRAKIKSISLA' A
#
# COMPACT_ATOMS: atom_id res chain seq x y z
N MET A 1 9.21 0.67 -6.30
CA MET A 1 8.17 0.85 -7.36
C MET A 1 7.08 1.82 -6.90
N VAL A 2 6.15 2.20 -7.79
CA VAL A 2 5.01 3.08 -7.47
C VAL A 2 3.68 2.39 -7.82
N PHE A 3 2.65 2.67 -7.02
CA PHE A 3 1.35 2.01 -7.14
C PHE A 3 0.19 2.99 -7.01
N ASN A 4 -0.91 2.68 -7.68
CA ASN A 4 -2.21 3.30 -7.47
C ASN A 4 -3.04 2.43 -6.52
N VAL A 5 -3.73 3.06 -5.58
CA VAL A 5 -4.46 2.38 -4.50
C VAL A 5 -5.88 2.90 -4.45
N ASN A 6 -6.83 1.98 -4.54
CA ASN A 6 -8.25 2.25 -4.33
C ASN A 6 -8.64 1.71 -2.96
N TYR A 7 -9.35 2.53 -2.18
CA TYR A 7 -9.81 2.18 -0.84
C TYR A 7 -11.30 1.78 -0.85
N GLU A 8 -11.74 1.08 0.19
CA GLU A 8 -13.14 0.62 0.33
C GLU A 8 -14.14 1.77 0.47
N ASP A 9 -13.71 2.91 1.04
CA ASP A 9 -14.53 4.12 1.19
C ASP A 9 -14.63 4.96 -0.10
N GLY A 10 -14.04 4.48 -1.20
CA GLY A 10 -14.02 5.19 -2.49
C GLY A 10 -12.87 6.19 -2.63
N MET A 11 -12.02 6.36 -1.61
CA MET A 11 -10.81 7.17 -1.75
C MET A 11 -9.85 6.51 -2.75
N VAL A 12 -9.11 7.33 -3.50
CA VAL A 12 -8.05 6.88 -4.41
C VAL A 12 -6.76 7.64 -4.07
N THR A 13 -5.64 6.94 -4.04
CA THR A 13 -4.32 7.56 -3.99
C THR A 13 -3.43 7.03 -5.10
N SER A 14 -2.70 7.91 -5.75
CA SER A 14 -1.80 7.57 -6.84
C SER A 14 -0.34 7.68 -6.42
N ASN A 15 0.55 7.04 -7.16
CA ASN A 15 2.00 7.13 -7.00
C ASN A 15 2.50 6.79 -5.58
N ARG A 16 1.84 5.84 -4.90
CA ARG A 16 2.29 5.31 -3.61
C ARG A 16 3.61 4.57 -3.80
N ARG A 17 4.67 5.11 -3.22
CA ARG A 17 6.02 4.56 -3.36
C ARG A 17 6.26 3.41 -2.38
N VAL A 18 6.75 2.29 -2.90
CA VAL A 18 7.21 1.14 -2.11
C VAL A 18 8.67 0.86 -2.44
N PRO A 19 9.58 0.83 -1.44
CA PRO A 19 10.97 0.40 -1.62
C PRO A 19 11.06 -1.00 -2.25
N ASN A 20 12.01 -1.23 -3.15
CA ASN A 20 12.15 -2.52 -3.84
C ASN A 20 12.54 -3.66 -2.89
N GLU A 21 13.22 -3.34 -1.78
CA GLU A 21 13.56 -4.30 -0.72
C GLU A 21 12.31 -4.93 -0.07
N LEU A 22 11.17 -4.23 -0.08
CA LEU A 22 9.90 -4.72 0.45
C LEU A 22 9.08 -5.48 -0.61
N LEU A 23 9.60 -5.62 -1.83
CA LEU A 23 8.94 -6.25 -2.98
C LEU A 23 9.66 -7.54 -3.40
N ASP A 24 10.44 -8.14 -2.49
CA ASP A 24 11.15 -9.37 -2.75
C ASP A 24 10.19 -10.57 -2.81
N GLN A 25 10.04 -11.13 -4.01
CA GLN A 25 9.18 -12.29 -4.29
C GLN A 25 9.90 -13.62 -4.04
N SER A 26 11.15 -13.62 -3.55
CA SER A 26 11.94 -14.83 -3.28
C SER A 26 11.25 -15.80 -2.31
N LEU A 27 10.39 -15.28 -1.43
CA LEU A 27 9.64 -16.05 -0.43
C LEU A 27 8.29 -16.59 -0.95
N GLY A 28 7.96 -16.33 -2.22
CA GLY A 28 6.74 -16.82 -2.87
C GLY A 28 5.51 -15.93 -2.73
N ASP A 29 5.61 -14.81 -2.01
CA ASP A 29 4.57 -13.79 -1.97
C ASP A 29 4.46 -13.08 -3.32
N SER A 30 3.22 -12.75 -3.72
CA SER A 30 3.01 -12.01 -4.96
C SER A 30 3.46 -10.55 -4.78
N LEU A 31 3.89 -9.92 -5.87
CA LEU A 31 4.25 -8.50 -5.88
C LEU A 31 3.12 -7.61 -5.30
N GLN A 32 1.87 -7.97 -5.58
CA GLN A 32 0.70 -7.21 -5.13
C GLN A 32 0.49 -7.32 -3.62
N ASP A 33 0.66 -8.52 -3.06
CA ASP A 33 0.49 -8.76 -1.62
C ASP A 33 1.59 -8.04 -0.81
N LEU A 34 2.83 -8.08 -1.31
CA LEU A 34 3.96 -7.36 -0.74
C LEU A 34 3.74 -5.84 -0.78
N ALA A 35 3.32 -5.33 -1.94
CA ALA A 35 3.01 -3.90 -2.09
C ALA A 35 1.83 -3.46 -1.21
N GLN A 36 0.78 -4.28 -1.11
CA GLN A 36 -0.37 -4.01 -0.25
C GLN A 36 0.03 -3.94 1.22
N THR A 37 0.83 -4.91 1.69
CA THR A 37 1.35 -4.94 3.06
C THR A 37 2.21 -3.72 3.37
N ALA A 38 3.15 -3.38 2.48
CA ALA A 38 4.02 -2.22 2.66
C ALA A 38 3.22 -0.90 2.72
N ILE A 39 2.22 -0.72 1.85
CA ILE A 39 1.38 0.48 1.84
C ILE A 39 0.47 0.54 3.06
N GLN A 40 -0.08 -0.59 3.50
CA GLN A 40 -0.89 -0.65 4.71
C GLN A 40 -0.08 -0.26 5.95
N ASN A 41 1.18 -0.70 6.03
CA ASN A 41 2.09 -0.30 7.11
C ASN A 41 2.36 1.21 7.09
N GLN A 42 2.64 1.79 5.91
CA GLN A 42 2.78 3.24 5.77
C GLN A 42 1.51 4.00 6.20
N ASP A 43 0.33 3.51 5.80
CA ASP A 43 -0.95 4.12 6.17
C ASP A 43 -1.19 4.06 7.68
N ASN A 44 -0.77 2.98 8.34
CA ASN A 44 -0.82 2.84 9.79
C ASN A 44 0.14 3.81 10.49
N GLU A 45 1.37 3.97 9.98
CA GLU A 45 2.34 4.95 10.50
C GLU A 45 1.82 6.39 10.36
N ILE A 46 1.23 6.72 9.20
CA ILE A 46 0.60 8.02 8.96
C ILE A 46 -0.54 8.21 9.95
N ALA A 47 -1.41 7.22 10.12
CA ALA A 47 -2.54 7.29 11.04
C ALA A 47 -2.10 7.46 12.50
N GLN A 48 -1.00 6.84 12.91
CA GLN A 48 -0.43 7.01 14.24
C GLN A 48 0.07 8.45 14.47
N ARG A 49 0.60 9.10 13.43
CA ARG A 49 1.08 10.49 13.49
C ARG A 49 -0.02 11.54 13.33
N SER A 50 -0.99 11.29 12.46
CA SER A 50 -2.05 12.25 12.12
C SER A 50 -3.34 12.07 12.93
N GLY A 51 -3.51 10.94 13.60
CA GLY A 51 -4.77 10.55 14.26
C GLY A 51 -5.86 10.09 13.30
N GLN A 52 -5.62 10.14 11.98
CA GLN A 52 -6.61 9.80 10.96
C GLN A 52 -6.27 8.47 10.27
N ARG A 53 -7.07 7.44 10.54
CA ARG A 53 -6.97 6.15 9.86
C ARG A 53 -7.52 6.24 8.44
N ARG A 54 -6.83 5.61 7.50
CA ARG A 54 -7.37 5.34 6.16
C ARG A 54 -8.31 4.13 6.21
N ALA A 55 -9.24 4.07 5.27
CA ALA A 55 -10.01 2.86 5.02
C ALA A 55 -9.12 1.71 4.56
N LYS A 56 -9.67 0.50 4.51
CA LYS A 56 -8.95 -0.67 3.99
C LYS A 56 -8.68 -0.52 2.51
N ILE A 57 -7.55 -1.06 2.07
CA ILE A 57 -7.20 -1.12 0.65
C ILE A 57 -8.12 -2.12 -0.04
N LYS A 58 -8.86 -1.65 -1.04
CA LYS A 58 -9.74 -2.47 -1.88
C LYS A 58 -8.98 -3.11 -3.04
N SER A 59 -8.13 -2.34 -3.70
CA SER A 59 -7.28 -2.85 -4.78
C SER A 59 -6.03 -1.98 -4.98
N ILE A 60 -4.99 -2.61 -5.52
CA ILE A 60 -3.72 -1.97 -5.87
C ILE A 60 -3.37 -2.32 -7.31
N SER A 61 -2.82 -1.37 -8.05
CA SER A 61 -2.25 -1.59 -9.38
C SER A 61 -0.91 -0.87 -9.52
N LEU A 62 -0.03 -1.39 -10.35
CA LEU A 62 1.19 -0.68 -10.70
C LEU A 62 0.83 0.63 -11.42
N ALA A 63 1.49 1.72 -11.03
CA ALA A 63 1.25 3.05 -11.61
C ALA A 63 2.08 3.30 -12.88
#